data_AF-E7N9B3-F1
#
_entry.id   AF-E7N9B3-F1
#
_cell.length_a   1.000
_cell.length_b   1.000
_cell.length_c   1.000
_cell.angle_alpha   90.00
_cell.angle_beta   90.00
_cell.angle_gamma   90.00
#
_symmetry.space_group_name_H-M   'P 1'
#
loop_
_entity.id
_entity.type
_entity.pdbx_description
1 polymer ?
#
loop_
_entity_poly.entity_id
_entity_poly.type
_entity_poly.pdbx_seq_one_letter_code
_entity_poly.pdbx_strand_id
1 'polypeptide(L)'
;MELLRSHYKGLPNDESLVAFVDESYRLPGEAKPGESPFYTMTAVLLRRKDLLGTREDLTRIADGDYWHTVEFAQRAEGRDKIADMLDYLASYKDTCVISVHSSLGTEGDAKSMRQACLHTLVVALAGSGPDEGVTWSPVSMFVLERQRAIKDADRDLYTIKQARRRGLVPRHTIVKHVSPAIEHLLWLPDMVSHTYRRYITHGDQQVLRLDDQTVTLEASGGTSDPLGAAAYHQGVSSQFP
;
A
#
# COMPACT_ATOMS: atom_id res chain seq x y z
N MET A 1 14.55 6.08 -13.37
CA MET A 1 15.35 6.87 -12.40
C MET A 1 15.31 8.40 -12.58
N GLU A 2 15.54 8.98 -13.76
CA GLU A 2 15.59 10.46 -13.90
C GLU A 2 14.25 11.17 -13.64
N LEU A 3 13.13 10.48 -13.92
CA LEU A 3 11.76 11.01 -13.81
C LEU A 3 11.37 11.53 -12.40
N LEU A 4 11.84 10.86 -11.34
CA LEU A 4 11.51 11.22 -9.96
C LEU A 4 12.62 11.98 -9.25
N ARG A 5 13.84 11.98 -9.80
CA ARG A 5 15.03 12.54 -9.15
C ARG A 5 14.89 14.03 -8.83
N SER A 6 14.31 14.80 -9.76
CA SER A 6 14.04 16.23 -9.55
C SER A 6 13.01 16.46 -8.45
N HIS A 7 11.97 15.62 -8.40
CA HIS A 7 10.94 15.68 -7.36
C HIS A 7 11.50 15.35 -5.97
N TYR A 8 12.31 14.29 -5.85
CA TYR A 8 12.97 13.94 -4.59
C TYR A 8 13.91 15.04 -4.09
N LYS A 9 14.71 15.62 -4.99
CA LYS A 9 15.59 16.75 -4.65
C LYS A 9 14.82 17.99 -4.19
N GLY A 10 13.61 18.19 -4.74
CA GLY A 10 12.73 19.30 -4.40
C GLY A 10 11.91 19.12 -3.12
N LEU A 11 12.01 17.98 -2.43
CA LEU A 11 11.35 17.80 -1.14
C LEU A 11 11.99 18.70 -0.05
N PRO A 12 11.22 19.13 0.96
CA PRO A 12 11.67 20.14 1.93
C PRO A 12 12.99 19.83 2.64
N ASN A 13 13.19 18.57 3.04
CA ASN A 13 14.38 18.13 3.75
C ASN A 13 14.56 16.60 3.64
N ASP A 14 15.65 16.11 4.20
CA ASP A 14 16.03 14.70 4.18
C ASP A 14 15.11 13.78 5.03
N GLU A 15 14.35 14.36 5.94
CA GLU A 15 13.34 13.66 6.77
C GLU A 15 11.94 13.65 6.11
N SER A 16 11.80 14.26 4.93
CA SER A 16 10.51 14.31 4.22
C SER A 16 10.09 12.90 3.81
N LEU A 17 8.88 12.51 4.20
CA LEU A 17 8.32 11.20 3.88
C LEU A 17 7.76 11.15 2.47
N VAL A 18 8.03 10.02 1.81
CA VAL A 18 7.49 9.62 0.52
C VAL A 18 6.72 8.32 0.72
N ALA A 19 5.45 8.33 0.33
CA ALA A 19 4.60 7.13 0.33
C ALA A 19 4.70 6.42 -1.02
N PHE A 20 5.18 5.17 -1.02
CA PHE A 20 5.12 4.28 -2.18
C PHE A 20 3.88 3.42 -2.06
N VAL A 21 3.03 3.44 -3.08
CA VAL A 21 1.66 2.92 -2.98
C VAL A 21 1.37 1.90 -4.07
N ASP A 22 0.86 0.75 -3.65
CA ASP A 22 0.31 -0.28 -4.52
C ASP A 22 -1.03 -0.82 -3.99
N GLU A 23 -1.75 -1.58 -4.80
CA GLU A 23 -3.09 -2.09 -4.51
C GLU A 23 -3.20 -3.62 -4.56
N SER A 24 -4.07 -4.16 -3.72
CA SER A 24 -4.53 -5.55 -3.83
C SER A 24 -6.02 -5.62 -3.67
N TYR A 25 -6.63 -6.66 -4.26
CA TYR A 25 -8.07 -6.82 -4.16
C TYR A 25 -8.54 -8.25 -4.44
N ARG A 26 -9.78 -8.49 -4.05
CA ARG A 26 -10.66 -9.55 -4.56
C ARG A 26 -11.95 -8.87 -4.97
N LEU A 27 -12.21 -8.76 -6.27
CA LEU A 27 -13.42 -8.09 -6.76
C LEU A 27 -14.65 -8.99 -6.66
N PRO A 28 -15.88 -8.42 -6.71
CA PRO A 28 -17.12 -9.21 -6.68
C PRO A 28 -17.20 -10.34 -7.71
N GLY A 29 -16.66 -10.14 -8.92
CA GLY A 29 -16.63 -11.17 -9.96
C GLY A 29 -15.52 -12.23 -9.79
N GLU A 30 -14.61 -12.05 -8.83
CA GLU A 30 -13.47 -12.92 -8.58
C GLU A 30 -13.56 -13.68 -7.26
N ALA A 31 -14.49 -13.29 -6.39
CA ALA A 31 -14.73 -13.93 -5.09
C ALA A 31 -15.32 -15.34 -5.30
N LYS A 32 -14.76 -16.32 -4.61
CA LYS A 32 -15.31 -17.69 -4.61
C LYS A 32 -16.61 -17.74 -3.78
N PRO A 33 -17.44 -18.79 -3.92
CA PRO A 33 -18.58 -19.00 -3.02
C PRO A 33 -18.13 -18.97 -1.55
N GLY A 34 -18.69 -18.05 -0.76
CA GLY A 34 -18.33 -17.85 0.65
C GLY A 34 -17.23 -16.80 0.91
N GLU A 35 -16.60 -16.25 -0.14
CA GLU A 35 -15.66 -15.12 -0.04
C GLU A 35 -16.40 -13.78 -0.21
N SER A 36 -15.97 -12.75 0.52
CA SER A 36 -16.48 -11.37 0.37
C SER A 36 -15.52 -10.51 -0.44
N PRO A 37 -16.00 -9.56 -1.26
CA PRO A 37 -15.12 -8.65 -1.98
C PRO A 37 -14.37 -7.72 -1.03
N PHE A 38 -13.12 -7.42 -1.37
CA PHE A 38 -12.33 -6.43 -0.67
C PHE A 38 -11.35 -5.71 -1.60
N TYR A 39 -10.95 -4.53 -1.18
CA TYR A 39 -9.94 -3.72 -1.84
C TYR A 39 -8.99 -3.15 -0.80
N THR A 40 -7.70 -3.16 -1.07
CA THR A 40 -6.67 -2.57 -0.22
C THR A 40 -5.76 -1.66 -1.03
N MET A 41 -5.38 -0.53 -0.44
CA MET A 41 -4.23 0.25 -0.89
C MET A 41 -3.21 0.35 0.22
N THR A 42 -1.99 -0.06 -0.09
CA THR A 42 -0.89 -0.14 0.85
C THR A 42 0.11 0.95 0.53
N ALA A 43 0.48 1.74 1.53
CA ALA A 43 1.61 2.66 1.49
C ALA A 43 2.75 2.12 2.34
N VAL A 44 3.98 2.16 1.81
CA VAL A 44 5.20 2.07 2.60
C VAL A 44 5.86 3.45 2.63
N LEU A 45 6.11 3.97 3.84
CA LEU A 45 6.62 5.31 4.04
C LEU A 45 8.14 5.27 4.20
N LEU A 46 8.86 5.94 3.30
CA LEU A 46 10.31 6.04 3.35
C LEU A 46 10.73 7.51 3.46
N ARG A 47 11.80 7.78 4.20
CA ARG A 47 12.39 9.12 4.26
C ARG A 47 13.23 9.36 3.01
N ARG A 48 13.26 10.61 2.56
CA ARG A 48 14.04 11.04 1.38
C ARG A 48 15.50 10.56 1.42
N LYS A 49 16.16 10.67 2.57
CA LYS A 49 17.59 10.30 2.71
C LYS A 49 17.86 8.81 2.48
N ASP A 50 16.87 7.96 2.75
CA ASP A 50 17.03 6.51 2.73
C ASP A 50 16.71 5.92 1.34
N LEU A 51 15.99 6.65 0.49
CA LEU A 51 15.52 6.19 -0.83
C LEU A 51 16.59 5.61 -1.75
N LEU A 52 17.84 6.08 -1.68
CA LEU A 52 18.93 5.54 -2.51
C LEU A 52 19.38 4.18 -1.97
N GLY A 53 19.74 4.11 -0.69
CA GLY A 53 20.19 2.89 -0.03
C GLY A 53 19.14 1.79 -0.10
N THR A 54 17.88 2.11 0.20
CA THR A 54 16.78 1.15 0.10
C THR A 54 16.68 0.55 -1.31
N ARG A 55 16.84 1.36 -2.37
CA ARG A 55 16.75 0.86 -3.75
C ARG A 55 17.89 -0.11 -4.09
N GLU A 56 19.10 0.21 -3.63
CA GLU A 56 20.28 -0.64 -3.83
C GLU A 56 20.15 -1.97 -3.10
N ASP A 57 19.63 -1.95 -1.88
CA ASP A 57 19.41 -3.16 -1.09
C ASP A 57 18.29 -4.03 -1.67
N LEU A 58 17.17 -3.43 -2.11
CA LEU A 58 16.11 -4.18 -2.80
C LEU A 58 16.60 -4.87 -4.07
N THR A 59 17.40 -4.17 -4.88
CA THR A 59 17.98 -4.73 -6.11
C THR A 59 18.92 -5.90 -5.78
N ARG A 60 19.64 -5.82 -4.66
CA ARG A 60 20.53 -6.89 -4.19
C ARG A 60 19.74 -8.12 -3.70
N ILE A 61 18.65 -7.92 -2.96
CA ILE A 61 17.79 -9.01 -2.47
C ILE A 61 17.06 -9.69 -3.63
N ALA A 62 16.56 -8.90 -4.59
CA ALA A 62 15.91 -9.43 -5.80
C ALA A 62 16.87 -10.26 -6.67
N ASP A 63 18.18 -9.98 -6.58
CA ASP A 63 19.21 -10.43 -7.52
C ASP A 63 18.88 -10.02 -8.96
N GLY A 64 18.47 -8.77 -9.14
CA GLY A 64 18.03 -8.24 -10.44
C GLY A 64 17.28 -6.91 -10.36
N ASP A 65 16.85 -6.43 -11.53
CA ASP A 65 16.08 -5.19 -11.73
C ASP A 65 14.58 -5.44 -11.94
N TYR A 66 14.13 -6.65 -11.64
CA TYR A 66 12.75 -7.08 -11.80
C TYR A 66 12.21 -7.72 -10.53
N TRP A 67 11.01 -7.28 -10.15
CA TRP A 67 10.25 -7.87 -9.06
C TRP A 67 8.77 -7.89 -9.40
N HIS A 68 8.13 -9.03 -9.15
CA HIS A 68 6.68 -9.17 -9.20
C HIS A 68 6.27 -10.23 -8.19
N THR A 69 5.74 -9.82 -7.03
CA THR A 69 5.60 -10.70 -5.86
C THR A 69 4.81 -11.98 -6.18
N VAL A 70 3.74 -11.86 -6.96
CA VAL A 70 2.90 -13.00 -7.37
C VAL A 70 3.69 -14.04 -8.19
N GLU A 71 4.65 -13.63 -9.02
CA GLU A 71 5.46 -14.54 -9.83
C GLU A 71 6.52 -15.22 -8.97
N PHE A 72 7.17 -14.47 -8.09
CA PHE A 72 8.15 -15.01 -7.14
C PHE A 72 7.51 -16.05 -6.21
N ALA A 73 6.30 -15.77 -5.69
CA ALA A 73 5.58 -16.67 -4.78
C ALA A 73 5.29 -18.07 -5.36
N GLN A 74 5.26 -18.20 -6.69
CA GLN A 74 5.02 -19.49 -7.38
C GLN A 74 6.22 -20.45 -7.28
N ARG A 75 7.43 -19.96 -6.98
CA ARG A 75 8.67 -20.75 -6.92
C ARG A 75 9.19 -20.82 -5.48
N ALA A 76 9.89 -21.90 -5.14
CA ALA A 76 10.46 -22.05 -3.79
C ALA A 76 11.48 -20.94 -3.48
N GLU A 77 12.47 -20.77 -4.35
CA GLU A 77 13.47 -19.69 -4.24
C GLU A 77 12.84 -18.29 -4.19
N GLY A 78 11.75 -18.08 -4.94
CA GLY A 78 11.07 -16.78 -4.92
C GLY A 78 10.32 -16.51 -3.61
N ARG A 79 9.85 -17.55 -2.91
CA ARG A 79 9.30 -17.40 -1.56
C ARG A 79 10.36 -17.05 -0.52
N ASP A 80 11.57 -17.58 -0.66
CA ASP A 80 12.70 -17.23 0.20
C ASP A 80 13.07 -15.75 0.00
N LYS A 81 13.13 -15.27 -1.25
CA LYS A 81 13.36 -13.84 -1.55
C LYS A 81 12.27 -12.92 -1.01
N ILE A 82 10.99 -13.34 -1.05
CA ILE A 82 9.89 -12.58 -0.43
C ILE A 82 10.09 -12.50 1.08
N ALA A 83 10.46 -13.61 1.73
CA ALA A 83 10.77 -13.63 3.15
C ALA A 83 11.94 -12.71 3.49
N ASP A 84 13.02 -12.72 2.70
CA ASP A 84 14.18 -11.83 2.88
C ASP A 84 13.81 -10.35 2.74
N MET A 85 12.97 -9.99 1.77
CA MET A 85 12.48 -8.62 1.61
C MET A 85 11.54 -8.19 2.75
N LEU A 86 10.70 -9.09 3.25
CA LEU A 86 9.86 -8.83 4.43
C LEU A 86 10.71 -8.62 5.67
N ASP A 87 11.74 -9.44 5.87
CA ASP A 87 12.65 -9.33 7.02
C ASP A 87 13.50 -8.06 6.94
N TYR A 88 13.94 -7.69 5.73
CA TYR A 88 14.54 -6.38 5.46
C TYR A 88 13.59 -5.27 5.90
N LEU A 89 12.36 -5.23 5.38
CA LEU A 89 11.40 -4.17 5.71
C LEU A 89 11.07 -4.10 7.21
N ALA A 90 10.97 -5.26 7.87
CA ALA A 90 10.73 -5.36 9.31
C ALA A 90 11.90 -4.78 10.14
N SER A 91 13.14 -4.99 9.70
CA SER A 91 14.34 -4.56 10.43
C SER A 91 14.49 -3.03 10.49
N TYR A 92 14.03 -2.30 9.46
CA TYR A 92 14.08 -0.84 9.41
C TYR A 92 12.87 -0.18 10.07
N LYS A 93 11.82 -0.94 10.39
CA LYS A 93 10.57 -0.44 10.97
C LYS A 93 9.90 0.63 10.12
N ASP A 94 10.01 0.52 8.79
CA ASP A 94 9.38 1.43 7.86
C ASP A 94 7.85 1.30 7.97
N THR A 95 7.20 2.44 8.22
CA THR A 95 5.76 2.48 8.47
C THR A 95 4.97 2.02 7.26
N CYS A 96 4.11 1.03 7.48
CA CYS A 96 3.15 0.53 6.51
C CYS A 96 1.75 1.06 6.87
N VAL A 97 1.05 1.67 5.91
CA VAL A 97 -0.33 2.14 6.12
C VAL A 97 -1.23 1.52 5.07
N ILE A 98 -2.26 0.80 5.51
CA ILE A 98 -3.14 0.02 4.64
C ILE A 98 -4.55 0.54 4.76
N SER A 99 -5.05 1.14 3.69
CA SER A 99 -6.46 1.48 3.57
C SER A 99 -7.23 0.27 3.04
N VAL A 100 -8.26 -0.15 3.76
CA VAL A 100 -9.03 -1.35 3.49
C VAL A 100 -10.49 -0.97 3.25
N HIS A 101 -11.06 -1.48 2.16
CA HIS A 101 -12.49 -1.44 1.90
C HIS A 101 -13.00 -2.87 1.80
N SER A 102 -13.77 -3.31 2.79
CA SER A 102 -14.51 -4.57 2.73
C SER A 102 -16.00 -4.28 2.49
N SER A 103 -16.66 -5.09 1.67
CA SER A 103 -18.12 -4.98 1.47
C SER A 103 -18.76 -6.34 1.67
N LEU A 104 -19.80 -6.40 2.51
CA LEU A 104 -20.66 -7.56 2.63
C LEU A 104 -21.54 -7.64 1.37
N GLY A 105 -21.18 -8.51 0.42
CA GLY A 105 -21.93 -8.72 -0.83
C GLY A 105 -21.30 -8.06 -2.07
N THR A 106 -22.06 -7.99 -3.17
CA THR A 106 -21.60 -7.48 -4.48
C THR A 106 -21.73 -5.97 -4.63
N GLU A 107 -22.08 -5.25 -3.55
CA GLU A 107 -22.37 -3.82 -3.56
C GLU A 107 -21.07 -3.01 -3.52
N GLY A 108 -20.41 -2.93 -4.67
CA GLY A 108 -19.22 -2.11 -4.84
C GLY A 108 -18.54 -2.43 -6.15
N ASP A 109 -18.58 -1.52 -7.11
CA ASP A 109 -17.71 -1.66 -8.28
C ASP A 109 -16.26 -1.33 -7.90
N ALA A 110 -15.30 -1.98 -8.57
CA ALA A 110 -13.88 -1.86 -8.27
C ALA A 110 -13.38 -0.40 -8.24
N LYS A 111 -13.96 0.49 -9.05
CA LYS A 111 -13.52 1.89 -9.14
C LYS A 111 -13.96 2.65 -7.90
N SER A 112 -15.17 2.40 -7.43
CA SER A 112 -15.71 3.00 -6.21
C SER A 112 -14.90 2.58 -4.98
N MET A 113 -14.59 1.28 -4.84
CA MET A 113 -13.74 0.76 -3.75
C MET A 113 -12.33 1.35 -3.81
N ARG A 114 -11.73 1.39 -5.01
CA ARG A 114 -10.42 2.00 -5.25
C ARG A 114 -10.40 3.48 -4.85
N GLN A 115 -11.40 4.24 -5.28
CA GLN A 115 -11.53 5.66 -4.96
C GLN A 115 -11.63 5.88 -3.45
N ALA A 116 -12.43 5.06 -2.74
CA ALA A 116 -12.55 5.13 -1.30
C ALA A 116 -11.21 4.84 -0.62
N CYS A 117 -10.53 3.76 -1.00
CA CYS A 117 -9.23 3.40 -0.44
C CYS A 117 -8.19 4.50 -0.64
N LEU A 118 -8.09 5.03 -1.87
CA LEU A 118 -7.16 6.11 -2.22
C LEU A 118 -7.46 7.38 -1.44
N HIS A 119 -8.74 7.76 -1.35
CA HIS A 119 -9.16 8.94 -0.62
C HIS A 119 -8.76 8.84 0.85
N THR A 120 -9.12 7.74 1.52
CA THR A 120 -8.78 7.49 2.93
C THR A 120 -7.27 7.51 3.15
N LEU A 121 -6.50 6.80 2.31
CA LEU A 121 -5.05 6.72 2.45
C LEU A 121 -4.36 8.08 2.29
N VAL A 122 -4.69 8.83 1.24
CA VAL A 122 -4.05 10.12 0.97
C VAL A 122 -4.45 11.17 1.99
N VAL A 123 -5.70 11.17 2.48
CA VAL A 123 -6.14 12.10 3.53
C VAL A 123 -5.44 11.80 4.86
N ALA A 124 -5.35 10.53 5.26
CA ALA A 124 -4.66 10.15 6.49
C ALA A 124 -3.17 10.51 6.45
N LEU A 125 -2.49 10.18 5.34
CA LEU A 125 -1.07 10.44 5.17
C LEU A 125 -0.74 11.92 4.91
N ALA A 126 -1.73 12.75 4.57
CA ALA A 126 -1.56 14.20 4.50
C ALA A 126 -1.50 14.87 5.89
N GLY A 127 -1.97 14.19 6.92
CA GLY A 127 -1.81 14.58 8.33
C GLY A 127 -0.69 13.82 9.03
N SER A 128 -0.48 14.14 10.31
CA SER A 128 0.33 13.31 11.20
C SER A 128 -0.43 12.04 11.55
N GLY A 129 0.31 10.95 11.77
CA GLY A 129 -0.25 9.71 12.29
C GLY A 129 -0.71 9.83 13.75
N PRO A 130 -1.10 8.71 14.37
CA PRO A 130 -1.43 8.64 15.80
C PRO A 130 -0.30 9.16 16.68
N ASP A 131 -0.63 9.60 17.89
CA ASP A 131 0.34 10.07 18.89
C ASP A 131 1.13 8.92 19.55
N GLU A 132 0.58 7.70 19.52
CA GLU A 132 1.17 6.49 20.11
C GLU A 132 1.19 5.33 19.11
N GLY A 133 2.10 4.38 19.31
CA GLY A 133 2.27 3.23 18.42
C GLY A 133 3.04 3.58 17.15
N VAL A 134 2.50 3.20 15.99
CA VAL A 134 3.11 3.46 14.68
C VAL A 134 2.75 4.87 14.21
N THR A 135 3.71 5.79 14.32
CA THR A 135 3.51 7.22 14.04
C THR A 135 4.17 7.64 12.72
N TRP A 136 3.67 8.71 12.09
CA TRP A 136 4.30 9.34 10.93
C TRP A 136 4.09 10.86 10.92
N SER A 137 4.94 11.56 10.19
CA SER A 137 4.76 12.97 9.83
C SER A 137 4.03 13.11 8.49
N PRO A 138 3.43 14.27 8.18
CA PRO A 138 2.75 14.49 6.91
C PRO A 138 3.61 14.12 5.68
N VAL A 139 3.07 13.26 4.83
CA VAL A 139 3.72 12.80 3.61
C VAL A 139 3.79 13.94 2.59
N SER A 140 4.99 14.17 2.07
CA SER A 140 5.25 15.23 1.08
C SER A 140 4.96 14.78 -0.35
N MET A 141 5.07 13.48 -0.61
CA MET A 141 4.95 12.92 -1.96
C MET A 141 4.39 11.50 -1.95
N PHE A 142 3.49 11.22 -2.90
CA PHE A 142 2.96 9.89 -3.18
C PHE A 142 3.47 9.40 -4.54
N VAL A 143 4.01 8.19 -4.56
CA VAL A 143 4.41 7.45 -5.77
C VAL A 143 3.50 6.24 -5.86
N LEU A 144 2.52 6.30 -6.75
CA LEU A 144 1.57 5.22 -7.00
C LEU A 144 2.07 4.35 -8.15
N GLU A 145 1.78 3.06 -8.10
CA GLU A 145 1.95 2.22 -9.28
C GLU A 145 1.13 2.76 -10.48
N ARG A 146 1.75 2.71 -11.66
CA ARG A 146 1.16 3.14 -12.92
C ARG A 146 -0.06 2.29 -13.29
N GLN A 147 -1.19 2.96 -13.40
CA GLN A 147 -2.43 2.38 -13.93
C GLN A 147 -2.29 1.95 -15.40
N ARG A 148 -2.93 0.82 -15.75
CA ARG A 148 -2.92 0.30 -17.13
C ARG A 148 -3.60 1.23 -18.13
N ALA A 149 -4.69 1.89 -17.71
CA ALA A 149 -5.44 2.81 -18.55
C ALA A 149 -5.34 4.25 -18.01
N ILE A 150 -5.11 5.20 -18.93
CA ILE A 150 -4.98 6.63 -18.61
C ILE A 150 -6.22 7.16 -17.86
N LYS A 151 -7.42 6.72 -18.27
CA LYS A 151 -8.69 7.09 -17.63
C LYS A 151 -8.75 6.74 -16.13
N ASP A 152 -8.04 5.71 -15.70
CA ASP A 152 -8.02 5.28 -14.30
C ASP A 152 -7.03 6.15 -13.51
N ALA A 153 -5.87 6.48 -14.08
CA ALA A 153 -4.98 7.51 -13.52
C ALA A 153 -5.66 8.88 -13.40
N ASP A 154 -6.47 9.29 -14.39
CA ASP A 154 -7.22 10.55 -14.34
C ASP A 154 -8.24 10.57 -13.20
N ARG A 155 -8.87 9.42 -12.88
CA ARG A 155 -9.79 9.30 -11.73
C ARG A 155 -9.07 9.45 -10.40
N ASP A 156 -7.86 8.92 -10.29
CA ASP A 156 -7.04 9.09 -9.08
C ASP A 156 -6.71 10.55 -8.86
N LEU A 157 -6.23 11.21 -9.93
CA LEU A 157 -5.94 12.63 -9.90
C LEU A 157 -7.18 13.46 -9.60
N TYR A 158 -8.35 13.07 -10.11
CA TYR A 158 -9.62 13.69 -9.76
C TYR A 158 -9.94 13.53 -8.26
N THR A 159 -9.80 12.33 -7.71
CA THR A 159 -10.02 12.02 -6.29
C THR A 159 -9.16 12.91 -5.39
N ILE A 160 -7.86 12.98 -5.70
CA ILE A 160 -6.90 13.80 -4.96
C ILE A 160 -7.19 15.29 -5.14
N LYS A 161 -7.60 15.72 -6.34
CA LYS A 161 -8.03 17.10 -6.60
C LYS A 161 -9.25 17.48 -5.77
N GLN A 162 -10.23 16.59 -5.58
CA GLN A 162 -11.36 16.87 -4.68
C GLN A 162 -10.91 16.98 -3.23
N ALA A 163 -10.04 16.09 -2.76
CA ALA A 163 -9.50 16.17 -1.39
C ALA A 163 -8.75 17.49 -1.15
N ARG A 164 -7.93 17.95 -2.10
CA ARG A 164 -7.26 19.26 -2.06
C ARG A 164 -8.25 20.43 -2.04
N ARG A 165 -9.32 20.37 -2.83
CA ARG A 165 -10.36 21.42 -2.84
C ARG A 165 -11.08 21.55 -1.49
N ARG A 166 -11.24 20.43 -0.79
CA ARG A 166 -11.84 20.36 0.55
C ARG A 166 -10.83 20.72 1.67
N GLY A 167 -9.58 21.01 1.35
CA GLY A 167 -8.54 21.33 2.32
C GLY A 167 -8.00 20.12 3.09
N LEU A 168 -8.38 18.89 2.72
CA LEU A 168 -7.98 17.66 3.39
C LEU A 168 -6.56 17.20 3.00
N VAL A 169 -6.07 17.67 1.85
CA VAL A 169 -4.73 17.36 1.34
C VAL A 169 -4.06 18.68 0.93
N PRO A 170 -2.82 18.95 1.36
CA PRO A 170 -2.10 20.15 0.97
C PRO A 170 -1.97 20.28 -0.56
N ARG A 171 -2.06 21.53 -1.05
CA ARG A 171 -1.96 21.82 -2.49
C ARG A 171 -0.61 21.43 -3.09
N HIS A 172 0.45 21.44 -2.29
CA HIS A 172 1.82 21.17 -2.71
C HIS A 172 2.24 19.69 -2.59
N THR A 173 1.40 18.82 -2.01
CA THR A 173 1.64 17.38 -1.95
C THR A 173 1.82 16.84 -3.36
N ILE A 174 2.96 16.23 -3.66
CA ILE A 174 3.29 15.72 -4.99
C ILE A 174 2.66 14.34 -5.16
N VAL A 175 2.11 14.05 -6.34
CA VAL A 175 1.56 12.72 -6.66
C VAL A 175 2.04 12.31 -8.04
N LYS A 176 2.59 11.11 -8.16
CA LYS A 176 3.12 10.56 -9.42
C LYS A 176 2.70 9.10 -9.58
N HIS A 177 2.29 8.74 -10.79
CA HIS A 177 2.11 7.35 -11.21
C HIS A 177 3.35 6.87 -11.95
N VAL A 178 3.97 5.78 -11.48
CA VAL A 178 5.24 5.28 -12.00
C VAL A 178 5.22 3.76 -12.07
N SER A 179 5.91 3.18 -13.04
CA SER A 179 6.03 1.72 -13.14
C SER A 179 7.09 1.20 -12.16
N PRO A 180 6.89 0.01 -11.56
CA PRO A 180 7.89 -0.62 -10.70
C PRO A 180 9.21 -0.93 -11.43
N ALA A 181 9.22 -1.03 -12.76
CA ALA A 181 10.44 -1.15 -13.56
C ALA A 181 11.25 0.17 -13.67
N ILE A 182 10.67 1.31 -13.27
CA ILE A 182 11.32 2.63 -13.29
C ILE A 182 11.72 3.07 -11.88
N GLU A 183 10.94 2.66 -10.86
CA GLU A 183 11.14 2.97 -9.45
C GLU A 183 10.94 1.70 -8.61
N HIS A 184 12.05 1.06 -8.24
CA HIS A 184 12.04 -0.24 -7.55
C HIS A 184 11.51 -0.15 -6.11
N LEU A 185 11.41 1.05 -5.54
CA LEU A 185 10.80 1.23 -4.22
C LEU A 185 9.30 0.86 -4.20
N LEU A 186 8.65 0.75 -5.37
CA LEU A 186 7.30 0.21 -5.52
C LEU A 186 7.21 -1.31 -5.26
N TRP A 187 8.33 -2.03 -5.19
CA TRP A 187 8.34 -3.45 -4.85
C TRP A 187 7.91 -3.71 -3.40
N LEU A 188 8.19 -2.76 -2.50
CA LEU A 188 7.80 -2.83 -1.10
C LEU A 188 6.28 -2.87 -0.91
N PRO A 189 5.49 -1.87 -1.38
CA PRO A 189 4.04 -1.94 -1.25
C PRO A 189 3.41 -3.09 -2.05
N ASP A 190 3.98 -3.55 -3.18
CA ASP A 190 3.52 -4.77 -3.88
C ASP A 190 3.65 -6.00 -2.98
N MET A 191 4.82 -6.19 -2.36
CA MET A 191 5.07 -7.29 -1.44
C MET A 191 4.15 -7.25 -0.21
N VAL A 192 4.01 -6.08 0.42
CA VAL A 192 3.14 -5.91 1.58
C VAL A 192 1.68 -6.17 1.17
N SER A 193 1.22 -5.59 0.08
CA SER A 193 -0.13 -5.82 -0.47
C SER A 193 -0.40 -7.30 -0.74
N HIS A 194 0.55 -8.01 -1.35
CA HIS A 194 0.44 -9.43 -1.59
C HIS A 194 0.35 -10.24 -0.30
N THR A 195 1.19 -9.92 0.69
CA THR A 195 1.25 -10.61 1.98
C THR A 195 -0.06 -10.45 2.74
N TYR A 196 -0.60 -9.23 2.80
CA TYR A 196 -1.91 -8.98 3.41
C TYR A 196 -3.06 -9.60 2.65
N ARG A 197 -3.03 -9.63 1.31
CA ARG A 197 -4.00 -10.40 0.52
C ARG A 197 -3.97 -11.88 0.89
N ARG A 198 -2.79 -12.47 1.07
CA ARG A 198 -2.64 -13.88 1.49
C ARG A 198 -3.15 -14.10 2.92
N TYR A 199 -2.91 -13.17 3.84
CA TYR A 199 -3.52 -13.22 5.17
C TYR A 199 -5.04 -13.24 5.09
N ILE A 200 -5.66 -12.27 4.40
CA ILE A 200 -7.12 -12.17 4.27
C ILE A 200 -7.71 -13.44 3.66
N THR A 201 -7.06 -14.02 2.64
CA THR A 201 -7.65 -15.10 1.83
C THR A 201 -7.21 -16.52 2.19
N HIS A 202 -6.10 -16.68 2.93
CA HIS A 202 -5.51 -18.00 3.25
C HIS A 202 -4.99 -18.10 4.69
N GLY A 203 -5.05 -17.04 5.49
CA GLY A 203 -4.62 -17.04 6.89
C GLY A 203 -3.11 -17.05 7.04
N ASP A 204 -2.39 -16.60 6.01
CA ASP A 204 -0.93 -16.55 6.05
C ASP A 204 -0.42 -15.58 7.10
N GLN A 205 0.40 -16.07 8.02
CA GLN A 205 0.93 -15.32 9.17
C GLN A 205 2.20 -14.54 8.86
N GLN A 206 2.66 -14.50 7.61
CA GLN A 206 3.78 -13.64 7.18
C GLN A 206 3.53 -12.15 7.50
N VAL A 207 2.26 -11.72 7.61
CA VAL A 207 1.89 -10.35 8.05
C VAL A 207 2.40 -10.01 9.45
N LEU A 208 2.53 -11.00 10.33
CA LEU A 208 2.94 -10.79 11.73
C LEU A 208 4.35 -10.20 11.85
N ARG A 209 5.18 -10.35 10.80
CA ARG A 209 6.51 -9.72 10.72
C ARG A 209 6.45 -8.19 10.68
N LEU A 210 5.30 -7.64 10.27
CA LEU A 210 5.08 -6.22 10.05
C LEU A 210 4.05 -5.61 11.01
N ASP A 211 3.52 -6.37 11.98
CA ASP A 211 2.47 -5.90 12.89
C ASP A 211 2.90 -4.63 13.65
N ASP A 212 4.13 -4.63 14.18
CA ASP A 212 4.71 -3.52 14.96
C ASP A 212 4.98 -2.24 14.14
N GLN A 213 4.75 -2.27 12.82
CA GLN A 213 4.95 -1.14 11.91
C GLN A 213 3.78 -0.92 10.95
N THR A 214 2.65 -1.62 11.13
CA THR A 214 1.48 -1.48 10.26
C THR A 214 0.32 -0.76 10.94
N VAL A 215 -0.30 0.17 10.20
CA VAL A 215 -1.58 0.79 10.58
C VAL A 215 -2.63 0.52 9.52
N THR A 216 -3.81 0.11 9.95
CA THR A 216 -4.97 -0.14 9.08
C THR A 216 -5.98 0.99 9.16
N LEU A 217 -6.47 1.44 8.01
CA LEU A 217 -7.49 2.49 7.89
C LEU A 217 -8.75 1.89 7.27
N GLU A 218 -9.90 2.15 7.88
CA GLU A 218 -11.19 1.72 7.33
C GLU A 218 -11.66 2.72 6.26
N ALA A 219 -11.93 2.24 5.05
CA ALA A 219 -12.46 3.04 3.95
C ALA A 219 -13.98 2.94 3.82
N SER A 220 -14.62 1.94 4.43
CA SER A 220 -16.08 1.71 4.38
C SER A 220 -16.86 2.40 5.52
N GLY A 221 -16.18 2.95 6.53
CA GLY A 221 -16.79 3.71 7.63
C GLY A 221 -17.15 2.91 8.90
N GLY A 222 -16.70 1.66 9.04
CA GLY A 222 -16.80 0.87 10.28
C GLY A 222 -15.74 1.23 11.35
N THR A 223 -15.89 0.70 12.58
CA THR A 223 -15.00 0.97 13.73
C THR A 223 -14.15 -0.22 14.20
N SER A 224 -14.28 -1.39 13.58
CA SER A 224 -13.46 -2.59 13.87
C SER A 224 -12.14 -2.59 13.09
N ASP A 225 -11.17 -3.41 13.51
CA ASP A 225 -9.97 -3.70 12.72
C ASP A 225 -10.37 -4.12 11.28
N PRO A 226 -10.08 -3.28 10.26
CA PRO A 226 -10.53 -3.51 8.89
C PRO A 226 -9.96 -4.78 8.27
N LEU A 227 -8.73 -5.14 8.62
CA LEU A 227 -8.07 -6.34 8.10
C LEU A 227 -8.61 -7.59 8.78
N GLY A 228 -8.76 -7.56 10.11
CA GLY A 228 -9.41 -8.63 10.86
C GLY A 228 -10.84 -8.89 10.38
N ALA A 229 -11.62 -7.83 10.16
CA ALA A 229 -12.97 -7.93 9.59
C ALA A 229 -12.96 -8.56 8.19
N ALA A 230 -12.06 -8.11 7.31
CA ALA A 230 -11.92 -8.69 5.97
C ALA A 230 -11.56 -10.18 6.02
N ALA A 231 -10.61 -10.59 6.88
CA ALA A 231 -10.21 -11.99 7.06
C ALA A 231 -11.32 -12.86 7.66
N TYR A 232 -12.10 -12.32 8.61
CA TYR A 232 -13.28 -12.97 9.16
C TYR A 232 -14.35 -13.20 8.07
N HIS A 233 -14.61 -12.20 7.24
CA HIS A 233 -15.57 -12.31 6.12
C HIS A 233 -15.12 -13.26 5.00
N GLN A 234 -13.84 -13.66 4.96
CA GLN A 234 -13.38 -14.77 4.10
C GLN A 234 -13.50 -16.15 4.77
N GLY A 235 -13.93 -16.23 6.03
CA GLY A 235 -13.93 -17.47 6.81
C GLY A 235 -12.54 -17.95 7.23
N VAL A 236 -11.55 -17.04 7.22
CA VAL A 236 -10.14 -17.36 7.48
C VAL A 236 -9.73 -17.05 8.93
N SER A 237 -10.26 -15.97 9.50
CA SER A 237 -10.09 -15.65 10.93
C SER A 237 -11.32 -16.10 11.72
N SER A 238 -11.09 -16.59 12.95
CA SER A 238 -12.12 -16.91 13.95
C SER A 238 -12.33 -15.80 14.99
N GLN A 239 -11.55 -14.72 14.93
CA GLN A 239 -11.72 -13.50 15.73
C GLN A 239 -12.34 -12.43 14.80
N PHE A 240 -13.53 -11.83 14.99
CA PHE A 240 -14.59 -11.77 16.02
C PHE A 240 -15.99 -11.77 15.31
N PRO A 241 -17.12 -11.93 16.04
CA PRO A 241 -18.51 -11.99 15.55
C PRO A 241 -19.01 -10.77 14.79
#